data_AF-A0A7R7ZRP7-F1
#
_entry.id   AF-A0A7R7ZRP7-F1
#
_cell.length_a   1.000
_cell.length_b   1.000
_cell.length_c   1.000
_cell.angle_alpha   90.00
_cell.angle_beta   90.00
_cell.angle_gamma   90.00
#
_symmetry.space_group_name_H-M   'P 1'
#
loop_
_entity.id
_entity.type
_entity.pdbx_description
1 polymer ?
#
loop_
_entity_poly.entity_id
_entity_poly.type
_entity_poly.pdbx_seq_one_letter_code
_entity_poly.pdbx_strand_id
1 'polypeptide(L)'
;MDPFVLAHPDFGIQNFIVSEEDELQGIIDWDGFAAVPRTLGNEGYPGWLTRDWDSAMYGYNESMEHGVELEGVWEDSPESLAYHCGICDGIMARHRVERRGGSEANFCRMSLITENLAIAVNAPQCRNGILRKMVHEIWAAVGQDEQLDFEDLIDMLAKSNVADMVMEMLHRGFHILLSKEGL
;
A
#
# COMPACT_ATOMS: atom_id res chain seq x y z
N MET A 1 1.69 -11.87 21.06
CA MET A 1 1.60 -10.57 20.36
C MET A 1 2.76 -10.51 19.40
N ASP A 2 2.50 -10.10 18.16
CA ASP A 2 3.59 -9.78 17.23
C ASP A 2 4.34 -8.54 17.74
N PRO A 3 5.68 -8.54 17.73
CA PRO A 3 6.46 -7.42 18.22
C PRO A 3 6.31 -6.20 17.31
N PHE A 4 6.31 -5.01 17.91
CA PHE A 4 6.55 -3.77 17.17
C PHE A 4 8.00 -3.76 16.66
N VAL A 5 8.21 -3.10 15.53
CA VAL A 5 9.51 -2.95 14.88
C VAL A 5 9.83 -1.48 14.72
N LEU A 6 11.12 -1.15 14.74
CA LEU A 6 11.60 0.18 14.39
C LEU A 6 11.54 0.33 12.88
N ALA A 7 10.78 1.31 12.39
CA ALA A 7 10.62 1.56 10.96
C ALA A 7 11.34 2.84 10.53
N HIS A 8 12.02 2.74 9.38
CA HIS A 8 12.54 3.91 8.68
C HIS A 8 11.37 4.71 8.09
N PRO A 9 11.33 6.04 8.22
CA PRO A 9 10.20 6.85 7.76
C PRO A 9 10.11 6.95 6.23
N ASP A 10 11.22 6.78 5.51
CA ASP A 10 11.28 6.94 4.04
C ASP A 10 12.24 5.94 3.39
N PHE A 11 11.71 5.01 2.59
CA PHE A 11 12.49 4.01 1.85
C PHE A 11 12.89 4.48 0.42
N GLY A 12 12.90 5.78 0.15
CA GLY A 12 13.44 6.34 -1.08
C GLY A 12 14.94 6.08 -1.24
N ILE A 13 15.39 5.86 -2.48
CA ILE A 13 16.77 5.47 -2.82
C ILE A 13 17.82 6.48 -2.30
N GLN A 14 17.45 7.75 -2.16
CA GLN A 14 18.31 8.81 -1.62
C GLN A 14 18.78 8.56 -0.17
N ASN A 15 18.07 7.72 0.58
CA ASN A 15 18.38 7.41 1.97
C ASN A 15 19.31 6.19 2.13
N PHE A 16 19.68 5.53 1.03
CA PHE A 16 20.54 4.35 1.02
C PHE A 16 21.86 4.66 0.34
N ILE A 17 22.95 4.53 1.09
CA ILE A 17 24.31 4.74 0.58
C ILE A 17 24.86 3.38 0.16
N VAL A 18 25.23 3.25 -1.11
CA VAL A 18 25.85 2.03 -1.67
C VAL A 18 27.29 2.30 -2.08
N SER A 19 28.14 1.27 -2.02
CA SER A 19 29.51 1.32 -2.54
C SER A 19 29.54 1.19 -4.07
N GLU A 20 30.70 1.37 -4.68
CA GLU A 20 30.91 1.08 -6.11
C GLU A 20 30.74 -0.42 -6.46
N GLU A 21 30.72 -1.28 -5.45
CA GLU A 21 30.55 -2.74 -5.57
C GLU A 21 29.12 -3.19 -5.22
N ASP A 22 28.15 -2.27 -5.25
CA ASP A 22 26.73 -2.48 -4.95
C ASP A 22 26.43 -2.94 -3.50
N GLU A 23 27.35 -2.69 -2.56
CA GLU A 23 27.15 -3.04 -1.14
C GLU A 23 26.53 -1.88 -0.35
N LEU A 24 25.47 -2.14 0.41
CA LEU A 24 24.86 -1.15 1.31
C LEU A 24 25.83 -0.75 2.44
N GLN A 25 26.23 0.53 2.46
CA GLN A 25 27.16 1.12 3.42
C GLN A 25 26.46 1.83 4.58
N GLY A 26 25.25 2.36 4.36
CA GLY A 26 24.53 3.12 5.38
C GLY A 26 23.10 3.47 5.00
N ILE A 27 22.30 3.72 6.04
CA ILE A 27 20.92 4.21 5.94
C ILE A 27 20.86 5.52 6.72
N ILE A 28 20.43 6.60 6.07
CA ILE A 28 20.37 7.97 6.64
C ILE A 28 18.93 8.49 6.68
N ASP A 29 18.75 9.67 7.27
CA ASP A 29 17.45 10.36 7.38
C ASP A 29 16.41 9.61 8.24
N TRP A 30 16.84 9.25 9.45
CA TRP A 30 15.99 8.56 10.43
C TRP A 30 15.00 9.50 11.13
N ASP A 31 14.96 10.79 10.82
CA ASP A 31 14.08 11.74 11.50
C ASP A 31 12.60 11.38 11.27
N GLY A 32 11.87 11.12 12.36
CA GLY A 32 10.49 10.64 12.30
C GLY A 32 10.31 9.12 12.39
N PHE A 33 11.38 8.36 12.70
CA PHE A 33 11.27 6.94 13.00
C PHE A 33 10.24 6.65 14.11
N ALA A 34 9.58 5.49 14.02
CA ALA A 34 8.60 5.08 15.01
C ALA A 34 8.65 3.56 15.26
N ALA A 35 8.18 3.15 16.45
CA ALA A 35 7.87 1.76 16.74
C ALA A 35 6.46 1.46 16.21
N VAL A 36 6.38 0.64 15.15
CA VAL A 36 5.14 0.38 14.41
C VAL A 36 4.88 -1.14 14.27
N PRO A 37 3.64 -1.56 14.00
CA PRO A 37 3.37 -2.94 13.63
C PRO A 37 4.17 -3.35 12.39
N ARG A 38 4.49 -4.64 12.23
CA ARG A 38 5.30 -5.15 11.10
C ARG A 38 4.71 -4.81 9.72
N THR A 39 3.39 -4.67 9.60
CA THR A 39 2.72 -4.24 8.37
C THR A 39 2.99 -2.79 7.98
N LEU A 40 3.48 -1.95 8.90
CA LEU A 40 3.88 -0.56 8.65
C LEU A 40 5.40 -0.38 8.76
N GLY A 41 6.15 -1.47 8.95
CA GLY A 41 7.57 -1.44 9.24
C GLY A 41 8.40 -2.19 8.22
N ASN A 42 9.45 -2.86 8.71
CA ASN A 42 10.49 -3.49 7.89
C ASN A 42 10.03 -4.65 6.99
N GLU A 43 8.74 -4.98 6.99
CA GLU A 43 8.15 -6.05 6.17
C GLU A 43 7.07 -5.55 5.24
N GLY A 44 6.78 -4.25 5.23
CA GLY A 44 5.92 -3.64 4.22
C GLY A 44 6.65 -3.39 2.91
N TYR A 45 5.88 -3.11 1.86
CA TYR A 45 6.44 -2.55 0.64
C TYR A 45 6.98 -1.15 0.96
N PRO A 46 8.08 -0.72 0.32
CA PRO A 46 8.41 0.69 0.24
C PRO A 46 7.25 1.47 -0.39
N GLY A 47 6.88 2.63 0.17
CA GLY A 47 5.73 3.41 -0.31
C GLY A 47 5.80 3.84 -1.78
N TRP A 48 7.00 3.90 -2.39
CA TRP A 48 7.17 4.15 -3.82
C TRP A 48 6.71 2.98 -4.70
N LEU A 49 6.66 1.75 -4.19
CA LEU A 49 6.10 0.58 -4.91
C LEU A 49 4.57 0.54 -4.89
N THR A 50 3.95 1.19 -3.91
CA THR A 50 2.50 1.20 -3.73
C THR A 50 1.88 2.52 -4.19
N ARG A 51 2.62 3.29 -4.99
CA ARG A 51 2.24 4.66 -5.33
C ARG A 51 0.94 4.74 -6.13
N ASP A 52 0.66 3.74 -6.95
CA ASP A 52 -0.57 3.61 -7.73
C ASP A 52 -1.84 3.52 -6.86
N TRP A 53 -1.69 3.26 -5.55
CA TRP A 53 -2.80 3.32 -4.60
C TRP A 53 -3.11 4.72 -4.07
N ASP A 54 -2.17 5.65 -4.17
CA ASP A 54 -2.40 7.07 -3.91
C ASP A 54 -2.73 7.80 -5.22
N SER A 55 -3.96 7.63 -5.68
CA SER A 55 -4.46 8.25 -6.92
C SER A 55 -4.39 9.79 -6.93
N ALA A 56 -4.25 10.44 -5.77
CA ALA A 56 -4.07 11.88 -5.70
C ALA A 56 -2.65 12.32 -6.09
N MET A 57 -1.67 11.43 -5.95
CA MET A 57 -0.25 11.71 -6.17
C MET A 57 0.33 10.93 -7.36
N TYR A 58 -0.30 9.82 -7.75
CA TYR A 58 0.15 8.99 -8.86
C TYR A 58 -0.21 9.59 -10.22
N GLY A 59 0.79 10.17 -10.87
CA GLY A 59 0.66 10.89 -12.14
C GLY A 59 1.06 10.11 -13.39
N TYR A 60 1.10 8.77 -13.34
CA TYR A 60 1.51 7.96 -14.48
C TYR A 60 0.67 8.27 -15.73
N ASN A 61 1.35 8.32 -16.87
CA ASN A 61 0.76 8.47 -18.19
C ASN A 61 1.43 7.50 -19.15
N GLU A 62 0.66 6.82 -20.00
CA GLU A 62 1.18 5.90 -21.01
C GLU A 62 2.21 6.53 -21.97
N SER A 63 2.19 7.86 -22.14
CA SER A 63 3.24 8.56 -22.90
C SER A 63 4.62 8.48 -22.25
N MET A 64 4.71 8.31 -20.93
CA MET A 64 5.97 8.17 -20.20
C MET A 64 6.71 6.88 -20.64
N GLU A 65 6.00 5.79 -20.91
CA GLU A 65 6.61 4.55 -21.46
C GLU A 65 7.34 4.78 -22.79
N HIS A 66 6.99 5.84 -23.49
CA HIS A 66 7.58 6.22 -24.78
C HIS A 66 8.66 7.30 -24.66
N GLY A 67 9.13 7.60 -23.45
CA GLY A 67 10.18 8.60 -23.23
C GLY A 67 9.69 10.05 -23.27
N VAL A 68 8.37 10.28 -23.22
CA VAL A 68 7.82 11.65 -23.24
C VAL A 68 7.87 12.21 -21.82
N GLU A 69 8.81 13.12 -21.58
CA GLU A 69 8.85 13.93 -20.35
C GLU A 69 7.63 14.86 -20.32
N LEU A 70 6.74 14.64 -19.36
CA LEU A 70 5.61 15.53 -19.06
C LEU A 70 6.00 16.53 -17.97
N GLU A 71 5.22 17.61 -17.83
CA GLU A 71 5.33 18.50 -16.67
C GLU A 71 4.86 17.74 -15.40
N GLY A 72 5.78 17.07 -14.71
CA GLY A 72 5.48 16.26 -13.54
C GLY A 72 6.65 15.39 -13.06
N VAL A 73 6.41 14.61 -12.01
CA VAL A 73 7.32 13.56 -11.56
C VAL A 73 7.16 12.36 -12.50
N TRP A 74 8.26 11.74 -12.88
CA TRP A 74 8.23 10.49 -13.64
C TRP A 74 7.72 9.36 -12.74
N GLU A 75 6.72 8.63 -13.19
CA GLU A 75 6.14 7.51 -12.43
C GLU A 75 6.23 6.22 -13.24
N ASP A 76 6.46 5.10 -12.56
CA ASP A 76 6.41 3.77 -13.16
C ASP A 76 4.97 3.36 -13.48
N SER A 77 4.77 2.57 -14.55
CA SER A 77 3.45 2.00 -14.88
C SER A 77 2.92 1.06 -13.80
N PRO A 78 1.59 0.86 -13.70
CA PRO A 78 1.00 -0.10 -12.78
C PRO A 78 1.56 -1.52 -12.96
N GLU A 79 1.82 -1.93 -14.19
CA GLU A 79 2.44 -3.22 -14.52
C GLU A 79 3.87 -3.31 -14.00
N SER A 80 4.65 -2.23 -14.12
CA SER A 80 6.01 -2.16 -13.58
C SER A 80 6.00 -2.19 -12.05
N LEU A 81 5.11 -1.44 -11.40
CA LEU A 81 4.95 -1.47 -9.95
C LEU A 81 4.56 -2.87 -9.46
N ALA A 82 3.59 -3.52 -10.11
CA ALA A 82 3.17 -4.88 -9.80
C ALA A 82 4.32 -5.90 -9.96
N TYR A 83 5.13 -5.76 -11.01
CA TYR A 83 6.32 -6.60 -11.22
C TYR A 83 7.32 -6.48 -10.05
N HIS A 84 7.66 -5.25 -9.63
CA HIS A 84 8.59 -5.02 -8.54
C HIS A 84 8.02 -5.44 -7.18
N CYS A 85 6.72 -5.24 -6.94
CA CYS A 85 6.01 -5.79 -5.77
C CYS A 85 6.16 -7.32 -5.71
N GLY A 86 6.04 -8.02 -6.86
CA GLY A 86 6.27 -9.46 -6.93
C GLY A 86 7.70 -9.89 -6.57
N ILE A 87 8.71 -9.08 -6.91
CA ILE A 87 10.10 -9.31 -6.48
C ILE A 87 10.23 -9.17 -4.97
N CYS A 88 9.69 -8.08 -4.39
CA CYS A 88 9.69 -7.87 -2.95
C CYS A 88 9.00 -9.00 -2.20
N ASP A 89 7.86 -9.49 -2.69
CA ASP A 89 7.17 -10.65 -2.14
C ASP A 89 8.03 -11.90 -2.15
N GLY A 90 8.73 -12.16 -3.26
CA GLY A 90 9.65 -13.28 -3.38
C GLY A 90 10.81 -13.22 -2.38
N ILE A 91 11.39 -12.04 -2.17
CA ILE A 91 12.46 -11.81 -1.20
C ILE A 91 11.94 -12.00 0.24
N MET A 92 10.80 -11.38 0.56
CA MET A 92 10.20 -11.48 1.89
C MET A 92 9.76 -12.91 2.23
N ALA A 93 9.22 -13.65 1.25
CA ALA A 93 8.85 -15.05 1.43
C ALA A 93 10.06 -15.93 1.80
N ARG A 94 11.22 -15.72 1.16
CA ARG A 94 12.46 -16.43 1.51
C ARG A 94 12.88 -16.16 2.95
N HIS A 95 12.88 -14.89 3.36
CA HIS A 95 13.22 -14.50 4.73
C HIS A 95 12.23 -15.02 5.79
N ARG A 96 10.95 -15.17 5.45
CA ARG A 96 9.96 -15.78 6.36
C ARG A 96 10.25 -17.26 6.62
N VAL A 97 10.61 -18.02 5.58
CA VAL A 97 10.96 -19.45 5.73
C VAL A 97 12.21 -19.63 6.60
N GLU A 98 13.18 -18.74 6.48
CA GLU A 98 14.42 -18.76 7.27
C GLU A 98 14.18 -18.40 8.75
N ARG A 99 13.23 -17.52 9.04
CA ARG A 99 12.82 -17.17 10.41
C ARG A 99 11.98 -18.29 11.03
N ARG A 100 12.62 -19.19 11.78
CA ARG A 100 11.92 -20.19 12.62
C ARG A 100 10.90 -19.50 13.55
N GLY A 101 9.61 -19.75 13.34
CA GLY A 101 8.53 -19.28 14.22
C GLY A 101 7.87 -17.96 13.82
N GLY A 102 8.07 -17.48 12.58
CA GLY A 102 7.33 -16.33 12.05
C GLY A 102 5.85 -16.65 11.76
N SER A 103 4.99 -15.64 11.85
CA SER A 103 3.59 -15.70 11.39
C SER A 103 3.53 -16.04 9.89
N GLU A 104 2.56 -16.88 9.49
CA GLU A 104 2.23 -17.16 8.08
C GLU A 104 1.66 -15.92 7.35
N ALA A 105 1.29 -14.87 8.09
CA ALA A 105 0.68 -13.66 7.53
C ALA A 105 1.61 -12.97 6.53
N ASN A 106 1.06 -12.61 5.37
CA ASN A 106 1.79 -11.84 4.37
C ASN A 106 1.82 -10.35 4.72
N PHE A 107 2.67 -9.96 5.67
CA PHE A 107 2.78 -8.57 6.12
C PHE A 107 3.15 -7.58 5.00
N CYS A 108 3.95 -8.01 4.02
CA CYS A 108 4.29 -7.23 2.83
C CYS A 108 3.03 -6.90 2.05
N ARG A 109 2.22 -7.91 1.78
CA ARG A 109 0.93 -7.73 1.14
C ARG A 109 -0.06 -6.88 1.95
N MET A 110 -0.19 -7.17 3.24
CA MET A 110 -1.08 -6.41 4.13
C MET A 110 -0.65 -4.94 4.25
N SER A 111 0.63 -4.65 4.08
CA SER A 111 1.16 -3.28 4.14
C SER A 111 0.50 -2.36 3.13
N LEU A 112 0.18 -2.86 1.93
CA LEU A 112 -0.52 -2.10 0.91
C LEU A 112 -1.80 -1.44 1.46
N ILE A 113 -2.59 -2.21 2.20
CA ILE A 113 -3.84 -1.73 2.80
C ILE A 113 -3.54 -0.85 4.02
N THR A 114 -2.67 -1.30 4.92
CA THR A 114 -2.43 -0.59 6.19
C THR A 114 -1.69 0.74 6.00
N GLU A 115 -0.75 0.81 5.07
CA GLU A 115 0.03 2.00 4.75
C GLU A 115 -0.84 3.04 4.07
N ASN A 116 -1.63 2.65 3.06
CA ASN A 116 -2.58 3.56 2.43
C ASN A 116 -3.61 4.10 3.45
N LEU A 117 -4.12 3.27 4.36
CA LEU A 117 -4.97 3.76 5.46
C LEU A 117 -4.22 4.74 6.37
N ALA A 118 -2.96 4.46 6.71
CA ALA A 118 -2.15 5.36 7.51
C ALA A 118 -1.93 6.72 6.80
N ILE A 119 -1.67 6.70 5.49
CA ILE A 119 -1.59 7.91 4.66
C ILE A 119 -2.92 8.66 4.67
N ALA A 120 -4.04 7.98 4.43
CA ALA A 120 -5.37 8.60 4.44
C ALA A 120 -5.73 9.26 5.79
N VAL A 121 -5.25 8.69 6.91
CA VAL A 121 -5.40 9.29 8.24
C VAL A 121 -4.56 10.57 8.37
N ASN A 122 -3.29 10.51 7.98
CA ASN A 122 -2.30 11.56 8.25
C ASN A 122 -2.22 12.67 7.19
N ALA A 123 -2.65 12.40 5.95
CA ALA A 123 -2.58 13.30 4.80
C ALA A 123 -4.00 13.57 4.23
N PRO A 124 -4.68 14.65 4.66
CA PRO A 124 -6.04 14.96 4.24
C PRO A 124 -6.24 15.05 2.72
N GLN A 125 -5.21 15.49 1.99
CA GLN A 125 -5.22 15.58 0.53
C GLN A 125 -5.29 14.22 -0.18
N CYS A 126 -4.72 13.16 0.41
CA CYS A 126 -4.72 11.81 -0.16
C CYS A 126 -5.97 11.01 0.27
N ARG A 127 -6.59 11.40 1.39
CA ARG A 127 -7.67 10.64 2.07
C ARG A 127 -8.78 10.19 1.14
N ASN A 128 -9.38 11.10 0.36
CA ASN A 128 -10.52 10.77 -0.48
C ASN A 128 -10.12 9.85 -1.65
N GLY A 129 -8.96 10.08 -2.25
CA GLY A 129 -8.46 9.24 -3.34
C GLY A 129 -8.21 7.80 -2.89
N ILE A 130 -7.53 7.65 -1.76
CA ILE A 130 -7.23 6.35 -1.16
C ILE A 130 -8.52 5.63 -0.73
N LEU A 131 -9.41 6.29 0.01
CA LEU A 131 -10.64 5.65 0.50
C LEU A 131 -11.57 5.27 -0.66
N ARG A 132 -11.65 6.08 -1.72
CA ARG A 132 -12.41 5.75 -2.92
C ARG A 132 -11.86 4.50 -3.61
N LYS A 133 -10.53 4.43 -3.81
CA LYS A 133 -9.89 3.24 -4.39
C LYS A 133 -10.12 2.02 -3.51
N MET A 134 -9.99 2.15 -2.20
CA MET A 134 -10.22 1.04 -1.27
C MET A 134 -11.66 0.51 -1.35
N VAL A 135 -12.67 1.38 -1.37
CA VAL A 135 -14.07 0.98 -1.52
C VAL A 135 -14.30 0.29 -2.88
N HIS A 136 -13.68 0.79 -3.95
CA HIS A 136 -13.72 0.15 -5.26
C HIS A 136 -13.15 -1.28 -5.22
N GLU A 137 -11.95 -1.46 -4.66
CA GLU A 137 -11.29 -2.77 -4.53
C GLU A 137 -12.09 -3.74 -3.65
N ILE A 138 -12.66 -3.27 -2.54
CA ILE A 138 -13.57 -4.06 -1.68
C ILE A 138 -14.74 -4.58 -2.51
N TRP A 139 -15.33 -3.73 -3.34
CA TRP A 139 -16.48 -4.08 -4.15
C TRP A 139 -16.13 -5.09 -5.24
N ALA A 140 -15.03 -4.85 -5.95
CA ALA A 140 -14.49 -5.76 -6.94
C ALA A 140 -14.16 -7.14 -6.33
N ALA A 141 -13.68 -7.17 -5.09
CA ALA A 141 -13.36 -8.41 -4.37
C ALA A 141 -14.59 -9.23 -3.95
N VAL A 142 -15.74 -8.59 -3.69
CA VAL A 142 -16.99 -9.27 -3.31
C VAL A 142 -17.77 -9.76 -4.54
N GLY A 143 -17.47 -9.26 -5.74
CA GLY A 143 -18.06 -9.73 -7.00
C GLY A 143 -19.50 -9.27 -7.22
N GLN A 144 -19.81 -8.01 -6.87
CA GLN A 144 -21.12 -7.39 -7.08
C GLN A 144 -21.13 -6.56 -8.37
N ASP A 145 -22.18 -6.70 -9.18
CA ASP A 145 -22.31 -6.04 -10.49
C ASP A 145 -22.58 -4.52 -10.40
N GLU A 146 -23.21 -4.05 -9.31
CA GLU A 146 -23.57 -2.63 -9.14
C GLU A 146 -22.63 -1.99 -8.11
N GLN A 147 -21.69 -1.17 -8.59
CA GLN A 147 -20.72 -0.49 -7.73
C GLN A 147 -21.42 0.56 -6.85
N LEU A 148 -21.17 0.50 -5.53
CA LEU A 148 -21.63 1.54 -4.62
C LEU A 148 -20.88 2.85 -4.88
N ASP A 149 -21.61 3.95 -5.05
CA ASP A 149 -21.00 5.26 -5.17
C ASP A 149 -20.35 5.66 -3.83
N PHE A 150 -19.12 6.16 -3.92
CA PHE A 150 -18.32 6.50 -2.75
C PHE A 150 -18.87 7.71 -1.98
N GLU A 151 -19.41 8.71 -2.70
CA GLU A 151 -20.00 9.88 -2.05
C GLU A 151 -21.30 9.51 -1.36
N ASP A 152 -22.13 8.68 -1.99
CA ASP A 152 -23.33 8.14 -1.36
C ASP A 152 -23.00 7.35 -0.10
N LEU A 153 -21.94 6.54 -0.11
CA LEU A 153 -21.46 5.82 1.08
C LEU A 153 -21.04 6.77 2.20
N ILE A 154 -20.27 7.83 1.88
CA ILE A 154 -19.89 8.85 2.87
C ILE A 154 -21.14 9.50 3.47
N ASP A 155 -22.10 9.87 2.63
CA ASP A 155 -23.34 10.51 3.04
C ASP A 155 -24.17 9.61 3.96
N MET A 156 -24.26 8.32 3.64
CA MET A 156 -24.93 7.32 4.49
C MET A 156 -24.22 7.16 5.84
N LEU A 157 -22.88 7.10 5.85
CA LEU A 157 -22.08 7.02 7.08
C LEU A 157 -22.26 8.27 7.95
N ALA A 158 -22.19 9.46 7.35
CA ALA A 158 -22.36 10.74 8.05
C ALA A 158 -23.75 10.86 8.70
N LYS A 159 -24.78 10.32 8.05
CA LYS A 159 -26.17 10.30 8.55
C LYS A 159 -26.46 9.12 9.47
N SER A 160 -25.49 8.24 9.73
CA SER A 160 -25.68 6.99 10.48
C SER A 160 -26.83 6.12 9.92
N ASN A 161 -26.98 6.11 8.59
CA ASN A 161 -28.06 5.46 7.86
C ASN A 161 -27.52 4.44 6.84
N VAL A 162 -26.42 3.76 7.18
CA VAL A 162 -25.87 2.68 6.36
C VAL A 162 -26.65 1.41 6.68
N ALA A 163 -27.14 0.72 5.65
CA ALA A 163 -27.79 -0.56 5.82
C ALA A 163 -26.81 -1.62 6.36
N ASP A 164 -27.24 -2.48 7.29
CA ASP A 164 -26.40 -3.54 7.88
C ASP A 164 -25.75 -4.43 6.81
N MET A 165 -26.48 -4.70 5.71
CA MET A 165 -25.97 -5.45 4.56
C MET A 165 -24.76 -4.77 3.92
N VAL A 166 -24.76 -3.44 3.81
CA VAL A 166 -23.62 -2.69 3.26
C VAL A 166 -22.42 -2.77 4.20
N MET A 167 -22.64 -2.63 5.52
CA MET A 167 -21.57 -2.78 6.51
C MET A 167 -20.97 -4.19 6.52
N GLU A 168 -21.79 -5.23 6.41
CA GLU A 168 -21.35 -6.62 6.32
C GLU A 168 -20.54 -6.87 5.04
N MET A 169 -20.96 -6.29 3.91
CA MET A 169 -20.21 -6.36 2.66
C MET A 169 -18.85 -5.65 2.76
N LEU A 170 -18.80 -4.43 3.31
CA LEU A 170 -17.55 -3.70 3.52
C LEU A 170 -16.58 -4.51 4.40
N HIS A 171 -17.09 -5.06 5.49
CA HIS A 171 -16.31 -5.91 6.39
C HIS A 171 -15.77 -7.15 5.67
N ARG A 172 -16.63 -7.87 4.94
CA ARG A 172 -16.25 -9.08 4.20
C ARG A 172 -15.22 -8.77 3.11
N GLY A 173 -15.46 -7.75 2.29
CA GLY A 173 -14.54 -7.38 1.22
C GLY A 173 -13.20 -6.89 1.76
N PHE A 174 -13.17 -6.17 2.88
CA PHE A 174 -11.93 -5.79 3.54
C PHE A 174 -11.11 -7.01 4.00
N HIS A 175 -11.75 -8.02 4.61
CA HIS A 175 -11.07 -9.28 4.94
C HIS A 175 -10.56 -10.01 3.70
N ILE A 176 -11.32 -10.00 2.61
CA ILE A 176 -10.85 -10.58 1.34
C ILE A 176 -9.60 -9.83 0.87
N LEU A 177 -9.58 -8.50 0.84
CA LEU A 177 -8.40 -7.72 0.45
C LEU A 177 -7.17 -8.03 1.30
N LEU A 178 -7.33 -8.20 2.61
CA LEU A 178 -6.23 -8.59 3.50
C LEU A 178 -5.70 -10.00 3.23
N SER A 179 -6.49 -10.86 2.57
CA SER A 179 -6.18 -12.27 2.32
C SER A 179 -5.88 -12.61 0.85
N LYS A 180 -6.17 -11.70 -0.09
CA LYS A 180 -6.10 -11.94 -1.54
C LYS A 180 -4.67 -11.85 -2.08
N GLU A 181 -4.24 -12.88 -2.79
CA GLU A 181 -3.02 -12.88 -3.61
C GLU A 181 -3.27 -12.13 -4.94
N GLY A 182 -2.35 -11.27 -5.38
CA GLY A 182 -2.41 -10.59 -6.70
C GLY A 182 -3.51 -9.52 -6.85
N LEU A 183 -3.28 -8.34 -6.28
CA LEU A 183 -4.03 -7.08 -6.44
C LEU A 183 -2.99 -6.12 -6.98
#